data_AF-A0A9J6EWN5-F1
#
_entry.id   AF-A0A9J6EWN5-F1
#
_cell.length_a   1.000
_cell.length_b   1.000
_cell.length_c   1.000
_cell.angle_alpha   90.00
_cell.angle_beta   90.00
_cell.angle_gamma   90.00
#
_symmetry.space_group_name_H-M   'P 1'
#
loop_
_entity.id
_entity.type
_entity.pdbx_description
1 polymer ?
#
loop_
_entity_poly.entity_id
_entity_poly.type
_entity_poly.pdbx_seq_one_letter_code
_entity_poly.pdbx_strand_id
1 'polypeptide(L)'
;MTDFGARFENEIARCCKSDESIINETLALNMKQRCQDFLYALLREVENRLPGNQQLFQGLSALHPSKVLSQMARFPFEHLPFRHLLEGEQDVLEEQYRKILMHVWADESVFDSKVPDDCTLFWTGVLKYENVVGDKPYKELAMYALACLFCPVSNAAVERVFSQVTCIKTKYRNKMSIEMLDAIVRIRTTLSLKSGCCVQFLVTDDMLQRFTSEMYNSVE
;
A
#
# COMPACT_ATOMS: atom_id res chain seq x y z
N MET A 1 9.62 -11.00 -16.27
CA MET A 1 10.57 -10.07 -15.64
C MET A 1 11.61 -9.72 -16.69
N THR A 2 11.56 -8.51 -17.24
CA THR A 2 12.42 -8.11 -18.36
C THR A 2 13.79 -7.74 -17.80
N ASP A 3 14.85 -8.42 -18.24
CA ASP A 3 16.21 -8.10 -17.81
C ASP A 3 16.64 -6.77 -18.43
N PHE A 4 16.66 -5.73 -17.60
CA PHE A 4 17.04 -4.39 -18.01
C PHE A 4 18.53 -4.29 -18.40
N GLY A 5 19.39 -5.16 -17.86
CA GLY A 5 20.80 -5.25 -18.23
C GLY A 5 20.94 -5.78 -19.65
N ALA A 6 20.31 -6.91 -19.95
CA ALA A 6 20.32 -7.49 -21.30
C ALA A 6 19.72 -6.53 -22.35
N ARG A 7 18.66 -5.78 -21.99
CA ARG A 7 18.06 -4.78 -22.88
C ARG A 7 19.00 -3.59 -23.14
N PHE A 8 19.71 -3.13 -22.11
CA PHE A 8 20.68 -2.05 -22.23
C PHE A 8 21.86 -2.44 -23.13
N GLU A 9 22.36 -3.67 -23.00
CA GLU A 9 23.44 -4.19 -23.86
C GLU A 9 23.00 -4.33 -25.32
N ASN A 10 21.77 -4.78 -25.54
CA ASN A 10 21.20 -4.87 -26.89
C ASN A 10 21.02 -3.49 -27.55
N GLU A 11 20.62 -2.46 -26.80
CA GLU A 11 20.51 -1.09 -27.32
C GLU A 11 21.88 -0.45 -27.58
N ILE A 12 22.89 -0.71 -26.74
CA ILE A 12 24.28 -0.29 -27.04
C ILE A 12 24.76 -0.95 -28.34
N ALA A 13 24.55 -2.26 -28.49
CA ALA A 13 24.94 -2.99 -29.68
C ALA A 13 24.20 -2.51 -30.94
N ARG A 14 22.98 -1.99 -30.80
CA ARG A 14 22.21 -1.38 -31.89
C ARG A 14 22.76 0.00 -32.28
N CYS A 15 23.10 0.84 -31.30
CA CYS A 15 23.66 2.18 -31.54
C CYS A 15 25.07 2.12 -32.13
N CYS A 16 25.91 1.15 -31.72
CA CYS A 16 27.26 0.97 -32.27
C CYS A 16 27.31 0.50 -33.73
N LYS A 17 26.21 -0.05 -34.26
CA LYS A 17 26.10 -0.52 -35.66
C LYS A 17 25.65 0.55 -36.65
N SER A 18 25.29 1.74 -36.17
CA SER A 18 24.88 2.87 -37.02
C SER A 18 26.10 3.74 -37.27
N ASP A 19 26.51 3.92 -38.53
CA ASP A 19 27.76 4.58 -38.97
C ASP A 19 27.89 6.09 -38.60
N GLU A 20 27.01 6.64 -37.76
CA GLU A 20 27.09 7.99 -37.16
C GLU A 20 27.32 7.93 -35.62
N SER A 21 28.09 6.94 -35.14
CA SER A 21 28.22 6.68 -33.70
C SER A 21 29.16 7.67 -32.97
N ILE A 22 28.56 8.58 -32.19
CA ILE A 22 29.23 9.40 -31.16
C ILE A 22 29.54 8.58 -29.88
N ILE A 23 29.04 7.34 -29.79
CA ILE A 23 29.14 6.52 -28.58
C ILE A 23 30.42 5.70 -28.62
N ASN A 24 31.45 6.22 -28.00
CA ASN A 24 32.70 5.50 -27.71
C ASN A 24 32.48 4.48 -26.57
N GLU A 25 33.26 3.41 -26.54
CA GLU A 25 33.28 2.39 -25.47
C GLU A 25 33.47 3.04 -24.08
N THR A 26 34.25 4.13 -24.02
CA THR A 26 34.43 4.94 -22.80
C THR A 26 33.13 5.63 -22.34
N LEU A 27 32.29 6.08 -23.27
CA LEU A 27 31.00 6.71 -22.94
C LEU A 27 30.01 5.65 -22.43
N ALA A 28 29.99 4.47 -23.05
CA ALA A 28 29.18 3.34 -22.62
C ALA A 28 29.55 2.86 -21.20
N LEU A 29 30.84 2.77 -20.89
CA LEU A 29 31.34 2.49 -19.53
C LEU A 29 30.91 3.54 -18.52
N ASN A 30 31.07 4.82 -18.85
CA ASN A 30 30.60 5.93 -18.01
C ASN A 30 29.08 5.87 -17.76
N MET A 31 28.29 5.52 -18.77
CA MET A 31 26.85 5.32 -18.61
C MET A 31 26.54 4.14 -17.68
N LYS A 32 27.20 2.99 -17.86
CA LYS A 32 27.05 1.83 -16.96
C LYS A 32 27.36 2.22 -15.51
N GLN A 33 28.45 2.96 -15.30
CA GLN A 33 28.85 3.41 -13.98
C GLN A 33 27.84 4.37 -13.35
N ARG A 34 27.31 5.33 -14.12
CA ARG A 34 26.23 6.20 -13.64
C ARG A 34 24.96 5.44 -13.29
N CYS A 35 24.60 4.41 -14.06
CA CYS A 35 23.47 3.54 -13.73
C CYS A 35 23.71 2.77 -12.44
N GLN A 36 24.94 2.26 -12.23
CA GLN A 36 25.33 1.59 -11.01
C GLN A 36 25.29 2.53 -9.79
N ASP A 37 25.87 3.72 -9.90
CA ASP A 37 25.84 4.75 -8.86
C ASP A 37 24.41 5.15 -8.51
N PHE A 38 23.54 5.27 -9.51
CA PHE A 38 22.12 5.52 -9.31
C PHE A 38 21.45 4.38 -8.55
N LEU A 39 21.72 3.12 -8.87
CA LEU A 39 21.18 1.97 -8.15
C LEU A 39 21.68 1.93 -6.70
N TYR A 40 22.96 2.25 -6.45
CA TYR A 40 23.47 2.35 -5.08
C TYR A 40 22.80 3.47 -4.29
N ALA A 41 22.62 4.64 -4.91
CA ALA A 41 21.90 5.75 -4.28
C ALA A 41 20.44 5.37 -4.00
N LEU A 42 19.77 4.71 -4.94
CA LEU A 42 18.40 4.20 -4.77
C LEU A 42 18.31 3.25 -3.57
N LEU A 43 19.22 2.29 -3.45
CA LEU A 43 19.24 1.33 -2.35
C LEU A 43 19.42 2.03 -0.99
N ARG A 44 20.36 2.99 -0.90
CA ARG A 44 20.55 3.77 0.33
C ARG A 44 19.32 4.59 0.70
N GLU A 45 18.68 5.21 -0.29
CA GLU A 45 17.46 5.99 -0.06
C GLU A 45 16.29 5.10 0.36
N VAL A 46 16.16 3.90 -0.20
CA VAL A 46 15.17 2.90 0.23
C VAL A 46 15.46 2.46 1.66
N GLU A 47 16.71 2.16 2.00
CA GLU A 47 17.13 1.80 3.35
C GLU A 47 16.85 2.92 4.36
N ASN A 48 17.16 4.17 4.02
CA ASN A 48 16.89 5.35 4.87
C ASN A 48 15.39 5.60 5.09
N ARG A 49 14.54 5.23 4.11
CA ARG A 49 13.07 5.41 4.19
C ARG A 49 12.35 4.23 4.85
N LEU A 50 13.00 3.07 4.96
CA LEU A 50 12.51 2.01 5.80
C LEU A 50 12.65 2.50 7.25
N PRO A 51 11.54 2.55 8.01
CA PRO A 51 11.65 2.96 9.40
C PRO A 51 12.56 1.96 10.13
N GLY A 52 13.36 2.43 11.08
CA GLY A 52 14.19 1.59 11.96
C GLY A 52 13.38 0.61 12.85
N ASN A 53 12.08 0.46 12.58
CA ASN A 53 11.11 -0.29 13.33
C ASN A 53 10.99 -1.73 12.80
N GLN A 54 12.12 -2.41 12.60
CA GLN A 54 12.14 -3.84 12.19
C GLN A 54 11.25 -4.69 13.09
N GLN A 55 11.19 -4.37 14.39
CA GLN A 55 10.31 -5.03 15.36
C GLN A 55 8.81 -4.91 15.01
N LEU A 56 8.36 -3.77 14.46
CA LEU A 56 6.98 -3.61 14.02
C LEU A 56 6.67 -4.48 12.80
N PHE A 57 7.59 -4.57 11.83
CA PHE A 57 7.42 -5.46 10.68
C PHE A 57 7.42 -6.93 11.07
N GLN A 58 8.26 -7.31 12.04
CA GLN A 58 8.24 -8.65 12.61
C GLN A 58 6.90 -8.93 13.31
N GLY A 59 6.39 -7.97 14.08
CA GLY A 59 5.06 -8.07 14.68
C GLY A 59 3.93 -8.19 13.64
N LEU A 60 3.95 -7.39 12.57
CA LEU A 60 2.98 -7.49 11.48
C LEU A 60 3.04 -8.85 10.77
N SER A 61 4.24 -9.41 10.62
CA SER A 61 4.39 -10.75 10.06
C SER A 61 3.74 -11.84 10.93
N ALA A 62 3.53 -11.58 12.23
CA ALA A 62 2.83 -12.50 13.12
C ALA A 62 1.34 -12.63 12.80
N LEU A 63 0.74 -11.61 12.17
CA LEU A 63 -0.67 -11.63 11.73
C LEU A 63 -0.86 -12.37 10.40
N HIS A 64 0.21 -12.92 9.81
CA HIS A 64 0.12 -13.69 8.58
C HIS A 64 -0.62 -15.02 8.80
N PRO A 65 -1.53 -15.45 7.90
CA PRO A 65 -2.33 -16.66 8.09
C PRO A 65 -1.48 -17.90 8.41
N SER A 66 -0.35 -18.06 7.71
CA SER A 66 0.59 -19.18 7.94
C SER A 66 1.25 -19.19 9.33
N LYS A 67 1.35 -18.04 10.01
CA LYS A 67 1.90 -17.95 11.38
C LYS A 67 0.81 -18.03 12.44
N VAL A 68 -0.34 -17.39 12.20
CA VAL A 68 -1.49 -17.39 13.12
C VAL A 68 -2.06 -18.80 13.29
N LEU A 69 -2.16 -19.55 12.20
CA LEU A 69 -2.72 -20.91 12.16
C LEU A 69 -1.65 -22.01 12.40
N SER A 70 -0.38 -21.64 12.60
CA SER A 70 0.68 -22.61 12.90
C SER A 70 0.85 -22.77 14.41
N GLN A 71 1.02 -24.00 14.87
CA GLN A 71 1.36 -24.25 16.29
C GLN A 71 2.81 -23.89 16.63
N MET A 72 3.71 -23.93 15.64
CA MET A 72 5.16 -23.80 15.85
C MET A 72 5.68 -22.38 15.57
N ALA A 73 5.09 -21.69 14.58
CA ALA A 73 5.57 -20.38 14.11
C ALA A 73 4.81 -19.18 14.69
N ARG A 74 3.90 -19.44 15.63
CA ARG A 74 3.00 -18.45 16.21
C ARG A 74 3.69 -17.62 17.28
N PHE A 75 3.42 -16.32 17.25
CA PHE A 75 3.93 -15.39 18.26
C PHE A 75 2.99 -15.37 19.48
N PRO A 76 3.55 -15.20 20.70
CA PRO A 76 2.74 -14.93 21.88
C PRO A 76 1.89 -13.67 21.67
N PHE A 77 0.71 -13.61 22.30
CA PHE A 77 -0.19 -12.45 22.20
C PHE A 77 0.52 -11.13 22.57
N GLU A 78 1.39 -11.18 23.58
CA GLU A 78 2.25 -10.06 23.98
C GLU A 78 3.11 -9.51 22.82
N HIS A 79 3.54 -10.32 21.87
CA HIS A 79 4.43 -9.86 20.81
C HIS A 79 3.70 -9.32 19.58
N LEU A 80 2.37 -9.16 19.65
CA LEU A 80 1.58 -8.58 18.57
C LEU A 80 1.84 -7.07 18.40
N PRO A 81 1.80 -6.55 17.15
CA PRO A 81 2.18 -5.18 16.84
C PRO A 81 1.13 -4.17 17.30
N PHE A 82 1.48 -2.89 17.42
CA PHE A 82 0.50 -1.80 17.63
C PHE A 82 -0.51 -2.06 18.76
N ARG A 83 -0.04 -2.48 19.95
CA ARG A 83 -0.93 -2.76 21.10
C ARG A 83 -1.85 -1.59 21.49
N HIS A 84 -1.51 -0.35 21.15
CA HIS A 84 -2.38 0.81 21.39
C HIS A 84 -3.63 0.84 20.49
N LEU A 85 -3.66 0.06 19.40
CA LEU A 85 -4.84 -0.11 18.53
C LEU A 85 -5.79 -1.20 19.06
N LEU A 86 -5.49 -1.82 20.19
CA LEU A 86 -6.39 -2.73 20.89
C LEU A 86 -7.52 -1.91 21.51
N GLU A 87 -8.56 -1.64 20.73
CA GLU A 87 -9.81 -1.06 21.22
C GLU A 87 -10.67 -2.19 21.80
N GLY A 88 -10.56 -2.47 23.10
CA GLY A 88 -11.37 -3.49 23.78
C GLY A 88 -10.71 -4.11 25.01
N GLU A 89 -11.41 -5.07 25.62
CA GLU A 89 -10.87 -5.89 26.71
C GLU A 89 -9.80 -6.85 26.16
N GLN A 90 -8.56 -6.70 26.63
CA GLN A 90 -7.42 -7.52 26.16
C GLN A 90 -7.65 -9.02 26.38
N ASP A 91 -8.35 -9.38 27.46
CA ASP A 91 -8.69 -10.77 27.80
C ASP A 91 -9.56 -11.42 26.70
N VAL A 92 -10.52 -10.67 26.16
CA VAL A 92 -11.41 -11.15 25.08
C VAL A 92 -10.60 -11.37 23.81
N LEU A 93 -9.72 -10.43 23.44
CA LEU A 93 -8.86 -10.57 22.27
C LEU A 93 -7.88 -11.73 22.39
N GLU A 94 -7.28 -11.91 23.57
CA GLU A 94 -6.36 -13.02 23.81
C GLU A 94 -7.10 -14.36 23.72
N GLU A 95 -8.31 -14.45 24.27
CA GLU A 95 -9.13 -15.65 24.17
C GLU A 95 -9.50 -15.96 22.70
N GLN A 96 -9.93 -14.93 21.94
CA GLN A 96 -10.20 -15.07 20.50
C GLN A 96 -8.96 -15.52 19.74
N TYR A 97 -7.79 -14.95 20.06
CA TYR A 97 -6.52 -15.35 19.47
C TYR A 97 -6.28 -16.83 19.76
N ARG A 98 -6.38 -17.31 21.01
CA ARG A 98 -6.20 -18.74 21.30
C ARG A 98 -7.17 -19.64 20.51
N LYS A 99 -8.45 -19.26 20.45
CA LYS A 99 -9.52 -20.02 19.77
C LYS A 99 -9.35 -20.10 18.26
N ILE A 100 -8.80 -19.07 17.60
CA ILE A 100 -8.69 -19.02 16.13
C ILE A 100 -7.88 -20.20 15.55
N LEU A 101 -6.90 -20.70 16.31
CA LEU A 101 -6.01 -21.80 15.92
C LEU A 101 -6.72 -23.16 16.00
N MET A 102 -7.67 -23.30 16.92
CA MET A 102 -8.41 -24.55 17.13
C MET A 102 -9.54 -24.73 16.12
N HIS A 103 -9.86 -23.68 15.36
CA HIS A 103 -10.95 -23.67 14.39
C HIS A 103 -10.47 -24.17 13.02
N VAL A 104 -11.20 -25.12 12.44
CA VAL A 104 -10.90 -25.71 11.13
C VAL A 104 -11.46 -24.82 10.02
N TRP A 105 -10.64 -23.88 9.57
CA TRP A 105 -11.01 -22.91 8.52
C TRP A 105 -11.21 -23.51 7.13
N ALA A 106 -10.76 -24.73 6.88
CA ALA A 106 -10.88 -25.39 5.58
C ALA A 106 -12.32 -25.81 5.24
N ASP A 107 -13.13 -26.09 6.26
CA ASP A 107 -14.52 -26.55 6.10
C ASP A 107 -15.51 -25.38 6.08
N GLU A 108 -15.03 -24.16 6.34
CA GLU A 108 -15.87 -22.98 6.42
C GLU A 108 -16.18 -22.41 5.05
N SER A 109 -17.47 -22.11 4.83
CA SER A 109 -17.98 -21.51 3.59
C SER A 109 -17.37 -20.15 3.24
N VAL A 110 -16.68 -19.52 4.20
CA VAL A 110 -16.08 -18.19 4.05
C VAL A 110 -14.82 -18.19 3.15
N PHE A 111 -14.15 -19.34 3.01
CA PHE A 111 -12.87 -19.45 2.32
C PHE A 111 -12.87 -20.38 1.10
N ASP A 112 -14.03 -20.78 0.58
CA ASP A 112 -14.15 -21.63 -0.63
C ASP A 112 -13.14 -22.81 -0.64
N SER A 113 -13.06 -23.51 0.50
CA SER A 113 -12.19 -24.67 0.73
C SER A 113 -10.68 -24.43 0.75
N LYS A 114 -10.20 -23.18 0.65
CA LYS A 114 -8.77 -22.86 0.79
C LYS A 114 -8.53 -21.54 1.50
N VAL A 115 -7.77 -21.60 2.59
CA VAL A 115 -7.32 -20.41 3.31
C VAL A 115 -6.45 -19.52 2.40
N PRO A 116 -6.80 -18.23 2.21
CA PRO A 116 -6.00 -17.29 1.45
C PRO A 116 -4.62 -17.08 2.09
N ASP A 117 -3.59 -16.95 1.26
CA ASP A 117 -2.25 -16.54 1.72
C ASP A 117 -2.19 -15.02 1.98
N ASP A 118 -3.08 -14.26 1.32
CA ASP A 118 -3.19 -12.81 1.52
C ASP A 118 -3.80 -12.49 2.89
N CYS A 119 -3.05 -11.74 3.71
CA CYS A 119 -3.47 -11.31 5.05
C CYS A 119 -4.81 -10.55 5.03
N THR A 120 -5.00 -9.66 4.06
CA THR A 120 -6.19 -8.81 3.99
C THR A 120 -7.43 -9.64 3.70
N LEU A 121 -7.34 -10.55 2.73
CA LEU A 121 -8.43 -11.47 2.39
C LEU A 121 -8.76 -12.42 3.54
N PHE A 122 -7.73 -12.97 4.20
CA PHE A 122 -7.90 -13.83 5.36
C PHE A 122 -8.66 -13.11 6.49
N TRP A 123 -8.16 -11.97 6.97
CA TRP A 123 -8.78 -11.27 8.10
C TRP A 123 -10.16 -10.68 7.75
N THR A 124 -10.38 -10.31 6.48
CA THR A 124 -11.72 -9.93 6.00
C THR A 124 -12.69 -11.11 6.04
N GLY A 125 -12.23 -12.31 5.71
CA GLY A 125 -13.01 -13.54 5.86
C GLY A 125 -13.33 -13.82 7.34
N VAL A 126 -12.32 -13.81 8.20
CA VAL A 126 -12.49 -14.01 9.66
C VAL A 126 -13.49 -13.01 10.25
N LEU A 127 -13.48 -11.75 9.80
CA LEU A 127 -14.45 -10.74 10.24
C LEU A 127 -15.89 -11.01 9.77
N LYS A 128 -16.05 -11.64 8.60
CA LYS A 128 -17.35 -12.02 8.03
C LYS A 128 -17.88 -13.34 8.57
N TYR A 129 -17.02 -14.16 9.17
CA TYR A 129 -17.42 -15.44 9.74
C TYR A 129 -18.43 -15.24 10.88
N GLU A 130 -19.56 -15.93 10.73
CA GLU A 130 -20.63 -16.01 11.71
C GLU A 130 -20.80 -17.47 12.12
N ASN A 131 -20.92 -17.71 13.42
CA ASN A 131 -21.17 -19.06 13.91
C ASN A 131 -22.63 -19.48 13.62
N VAL A 132 -22.99 -20.72 13.96
CA VAL A 132 -24.35 -21.26 13.77
C VAL A 132 -25.43 -20.44 14.50
N VAL A 133 -25.06 -19.67 15.53
CA VAL A 133 -25.96 -18.81 16.33
C VAL A 133 -26.07 -17.40 15.72
N GLY A 134 -25.27 -17.07 14.70
CA GLY A 134 -25.20 -15.73 14.08
C GLY A 134 -24.25 -14.75 14.78
N ASP A 135 -23.52 -15.20 15.80
CA ASP A 135 -22.52 -14.37 16.48
C ASP A 135 -21.19 -14.38 15.73
N LYS A 136 -20.41 -13.30 15.88
CA LYS A 136 -19.07 -13.14 15.30
C LYS A 136 -18.00 -13.36 16.36
N PRO A 137 -17.55 -14.61 16.58
CA PRO A 137 -16.67 -14.94 17.70
C PRO A 137 -15.28 -14.30 17.59
N TYR A 138 -14.84 -13.92 16.40
CA TYR A 138 -13.50 -13.37 16.15
C TYR A 138 -13.50 -11.90 15.73
N LYS A 139 -14.62 -11.19 15.95
CA LYS A 139 -14.82 -9.83 15.47
C LYS A 139 -13.73 -8.87 15.96
N GLU A 140 -13.47 -8.86 17.26
CA GLU A 140 -12.52 -7.93 17.89
C GLU A 140 -11.09 -8.21 17.42
N LEU A 141 -10.70 -9.49 17.36
CA LEU A 141 -9.40 -9.89 16.83
C LEU A 141 -9.24 -9.52 15.35
N ALA A 142 -10.25 -9.76 14.52
CA ALA A 142 -10.20 -9.44 13.10
C ALA A 142 -10.16 -7.92 12.85
N MET A 143 -10.93 -7.14 13.61
CA MET A 143 -10.88 -5.68 13.56
C MET A 143 -9.50 -5.14 13.96
N TYR A 144 -8.93 -5.65 15.05
CA TYR A 144 -7.58 -5.30 15.47
C TYR A 144 -6.52 -5.67 14.42
N ALA A 145 -6.57 -6.89 13.87
CA ALA A 145 -5.62 -7.33 12.86
C ALA A 145 -5.71 -6.48 11.58
N LEU A 146 -6.92 -6.17 11.13
CA LEU A 146 -7.14 -5.26 10.00
C LEU A 146 -6.62 -3.85 10.30
N ALA A 147 -6.91 -3.29 11.48
CA ALA A 147 -6.40 -1.98 11.90
C ALA A 147 -4.86 -1.94 11.89
N CYS A 148 -4.19 -3.00 12.37
CA CYS A 148 -2.75 -3.14 12.30
C CYS A 148 -2.23 -3.17 10.85
N LEU A 149 -2.88 -3.92 9.97
CA LEU A 149 -2.49 -4.06 8.56
C LEU A 149 -2.72 -2.76 7.75
N PHE A 150 -3.74 -1.98 8.09
CA PHE A 150 -4.02 -0.69 7.47
C PHE A 150 -3.15 0.45 8.01
N CYS A 151 -2.50 0.26 9.16
CA CYS A 151 -1.63 1.28 9.74
C CYS A 151 -0.41 1.52 8.83
N PRO A 152 -0.22 2.73 8.29
CA PRO A 152 0.92 3.02 7.43
C PRO A 152 2.20 3.02 8.26
N VAL A 153 3.01 1.97 8.11
CA VAL A 153 4.27 1.83 8.88
C VAL A 153 5.38 2.75 8.35
N SER A 154 5.28 3.21 7.10
CA SER A 154 6.30 4.05 6.46
C SER A 154 5.76 5.38 5.96
N ASN A 155 6.64 6.38 5.94
CA ASN A 155 6.34 7.71 5.42
C ASN A 155 6.17 7.74 3.90
N ALA A 156 6.53 6.67 3.18
CA ALA A 156 6.47 6.60 1.72
C ALA A 156 5.05 6.87 1.15
N ALA A 157 4.00 6.43 1.86
CA ALA A 157 2.62 6.72 1.47
C ALA A 157 2.33 8.24 1.53
N VAL A 158 2.78 8.89 2.59
CA VAL A 158 2.63 10.34 2.81
C VAL A 158 3.50 11.13 1.82
N GLU A 159 4.75 10.72 1.60
CA GLU A 159 5.65 11.32 0.59
C GLU A 159 5.05 11.26 -0.81
N ARG A 160 4.37 10.16 -1.17
CA ARG A 160 3.69 10.04 -2.46
C ARG A 160 2.58 11.08 -2.61
N VAL A 161 1.82 11.35 -1.55
CA VAL A 161 0.82 12.42 -1.54
C VAL A 161 1.50 13.79 -1.64
N PHE A 162 2.59 14.04 -0.92
CA PHE A 162 3.34 15.30 -1.05
C PHE A 162 3.96 15.50 -2.43
N SER A 163 4.37 14.42 -3.11
CA SER A 163 4.81 14.49 -4.50
C SER A 163 3.67 14.95 -5.42
N GLN A 164 2.44 14.45 -5.22
CA GLN A 164 1.26 14.92 -5.96
C GLN A 164 0.98 16.40 -5.68
N VAL A 165 1.06 16.84 -4.41
CA VAL A 165 0.93 18.25 -4.02
C VAL A 165 1.97 19.11 -4.74
N THR A 166 3.22 18.66 -4.81
CA THR A 166 4.31 19.35 -5.51
C THR A 166 4.05 19.42 -7.02
N CYS A 167 3.49 18.38 -7.63
CA CYS A 167 3.07 18.42 -9.03
C CYS A 167 1.91 19.40 -9.29
N ILE A 168 1.01 19.60 -8.32
CA ILE A 168 -0.10 20.56 -8.43
C ILE A 168 0.41 21.99 -8.22
N LYS A 169 1.23 22.22 -7.19
CA LYS A 169 1.85 23.51 -6.86
C LYS A 169 3.18 23.66 -7.58
N THR A 170 3.11 24.01 -8.86
CA THR A 170 4.30 24.39 -9.62
C THR A 170 4.76 25.80 -9.27
N LYS A 171 5.99 26.16 -9.66
CA LYS A 171 6.54 27.51 -9.46
C LYS A 171 5.63 28.61 -10.02
N TYR A 172 4.92 28.35 -11.11
CA TYR A 172 3.99 29.28 -11.75
C TYR A 172 2.56 29.21 -11.18
N ARG A 173 2.19 28.12 -10.51
CA ARG A 173 0.86 27.86 -9.95
C ARG A 173 0.93 27.59 -8.44
N ASN A 174 1.55 28.49 -7.69
CA ASN A 174 1.73 28.37 -6.24
C ASN A 174 0.67 29.13 -5.42
N LYS A 175 -0.03 30.11 -6.03
CA LYS A 175 -1.07 30.94 -5.42
C LYS A 175 -2.46 30.32 -5.62
N MET A 176 -2.75 29.28 -4.86
CA MET A 176 -4.03 28.58 -4.85
C MET A 176 -4.54 28.47 -3.41
N SER A 177 -5.86 28.53 -3.21
CA SER A 177 -6.46 28.32 -1.89
C SER A 177 -6.24 26.88 -1.40
N ILE A 178 -6.33 26.67 -0.08
CA ILE A 178 -6.12 25.35 0.52
C ILE A 178 -7.25 24.40 0.12
N GLU A 179 -8.47 24.90 0.04
CA GLU A 179 -9.68 24.15 -0.33
C GLU A 179 -9.58 23.65 -1.77
N MET A 180 -9.11 24.50 -2.69
CA MET A 180 -8.91 24.11 -4.08
C MET A 180 -7.77 23.09 -4.21
N LEU A 181 -6.69 23.25 -3.45
CA LEU A 181 -5.60 22.29 -3.43
C LEU A 181 -6.08 20.93 -2.91
N ASP A 182 -6.79 20.91 -1.78
CA ASP A 182 -7.35 19.69 -1.17
C ASP A 182 -8.30 18.98 -2.14
N ALA A 183 -9.22 19.72 -2.78
CA ALA A 183 -10.13 19.17 -3.78
C ALA A 183 -9.37 18.51 -4.95
N ILE A 184 -8.34 19.17 -5.50
CA ILE A 184 -7.55 18.60 -6.61
C ILE A 184 -6.77 17.36 -6.16
N VAL A 185 -6.16 17.39 -4.97
CA VAL A 185 -5.43 16.24 -4.41
C VAL A 185 -6.37 15.05 -4.24
N ARG A 186 -7.57 15.26 -3.68
CA ARG A 186 -8.58 14.21 -3.52
C ARG A 186 -8.99 13.60 -4.86
N ILE A 187 -9.32 14.44 -5.85
CA ILE A 187 -9.70 13.98 -7.19
C ILE A 187 -8.60 13.12 -7.80
N ARG A 188 -7.34 13.60 -7.79
CA ARG A 188 -6.20 12.84 -8.35
C ARG A 188 -5.98 11.53 -7.60
N THR A 189 -6.09 11.53 -6.28
CA THR A 189 -5.93 10.32 -5.46
C THR A 189 -7.02 9.30 -5.76
N THR A 190 -8.28 9.71 -5.84
CA THR A 190 -9.40 8.83 -6.19
C THR A 190 -9.26 8.24 -7.59
N LEU A 191 -8.88 9.05 -8.58
CA LEU A 191 -8.64 8.57 -9.96
C LEU A 191 -7.48 7.56 -10.01
N SER A 192 -6.39 7.85 -9.28
CA SER A 192 -5.23 6.95 -9.16
C SER A 192 -5.61 5.61 -8.53
N LEU A 193 -6.46 5.59 -7.51
CA LEU A 193 -6.93 4.36 -6.84
C LEU A 193 -7.87 3.53 -7.73
N LYS A 194 -8.73 4.17 -8.51
CA LYS A 194 -9.65 3.50 -9.44
C LYS A 194 -8.99 3.09 -10.76
N SER A 195 -7.66 3.22 -10.87
CA SER A 195 -6.87 2.98 -12.09
C SER A 195 -7.46 3.62 -13.35
N GLY A 196 -8.12 4.77 -13.19
CA GLY A 196 -8.88 5.45 -14.23
C GLY A 196 -8.24 6.79 -14.61
N CYS A 197 -8.34 7.14 -15.90
CA CYS A 197 -7.96 8.46 -16.38
C CYS A 197 -9.16 9.43 -16.31
N CYS A 198 -8.92 10.74 -16.32
CA CYS A 198 -9.99 11.75 -16.38
C CYS A 198 -10.98 11.53 -17.54
N VAL A 199 -10.54 10.87 -18.61
CA VAL A 199 -11.35 10.50 -19.77
C VAL A 199 -12.42 9.46 -19.44
N GLN A 200 -12.17 8.60 -18.47
CA GLN A 200 -13.08 7.51 -18.07
C GLN A 200 -13.99 7.92 -16.90
N PHE A 201 -13.83 9.12 -16.36
CA PHE A 201 -14.62 9.59 -15.24
C PHE A 201 -16.03 9.94 -15.71
N LEU A 202 -16.99 9.11 -15.32
CA LEU A 202 -18.41 9.38 -15.50
C LEU A 202 -18.89 10.32 -14.39
N VAL A 203 -19.30 11.51 -14.80
CA VAL A 203 -19.91 12.52 -13.92
C VAL A 203 -21.29 12.02 -13.52
N THR A 204 -21.61 12.05 -12.23
CA THR A 204 -22.95 11.72 -11.74
C THR A 204 -23.90 12.90 -11.92
N ASP A 205 -25.20 12.63 -12.04
CA ASP A 205 -26.21 13.70 -12.18
C ASP A 205 -26.17 14.68 -11.00
N ASP A 206 -25.91 14.21 -9.79
CA ASP A 206 -25.71 15.05 -8.59
C ASP A 206 -24.54 16.04 -8.74
N MET A 207 -23.46 15.65 -9.42
CA MET A 207 -22.32 16.54 -9.67
C MET A 207 -22.68 17.62 -10.69
N LEU A 208 -23.47 17.28 -11.70
CA LEU A 208 -23.97 18.24 -12.69
C LEU A 208 -24.97 19.22 -12.07
N GLN A 209 -25.83 18.76 -11.17
CA GLN A 209 -26.77 19.62 -10.45
C GLN A 209 -26.07 20.63 -9.55
N ARG A 210 -24.87 20.32 -9.05
CA ARG A 210 -24.04 21.24 -8.26
C ARG A 210 -23.29 22.26 -9.12
N PHE A 211 -23.33 22.13 -10.45
CA PHE A 211 -22.70 23.04 -11.40
C PHE A 211 -23.58 24.29 -11.64
N THR A 212 -23.86 25.04 -10.58
CA THR A 212 -24.70 26.25 -10.60
C THR A 212 -23.86 27.52 -10.46
N SER A 213 -24.52 28.67 -10.62
CA SER A 213 -23.91 29.99 -10.38
C SER A 213 -23.36 30.17 -8.96
N GLU A 214 -23.79 29.34 -7.99
CA GLU A 214 -23.26 29.34 -6.63
C GLU A 214 -21.77 29.03 -6.56
N MET A 215 -21.20 28.36 -7.57
CA MET A 215 -19.77 28.10 -7.65
C MET A 215 -18.90 29.37 -7.71
N TYR A 216 -19.46 30.50 -8.17
CA TYR A 216 -18.77 31.78 -8.26
C TYR A 216 -19.01 32.68 -7.05
N ASN A 217 -19.91 32.28 -6.15
CA ASN A 217 -20.13 32.99 -4.90
C ASN A 217 -18.96 32.63 -3.98
N SER A 218 -17.94 33.49 -3.96
CA SER A 218 -16.84 33.38 -3.03
C SER A 218 -17.40 33.32 -1.60
N VAL A 219 -17.14 32.21 -0.91
CA VAL A 219 -17.31 32.14 0.54
C VAL A 219 -16.29 33.11 1.13
N GLU A 220 -16.76 34.28 1.57
CA GLU A 220 -15.98 35.21 2.40
C GLU A 220 -15.56 34.58 3.72
#